data_AF-A0A2D4PI21-F1
#
_entry.id   AF-A0A2D4PI21-F1
#
_cell.length_a   1.000
_cell.length_b   1.000
_cell.length_c   1.000
_cell.angle_alpha   90.00
_cell.angle_beta   90.00
_cell.angle_gamma   90.00
#
_symmetry.space_group_name_H-M   'P 1'
#
loop_
_entity.id
_entity.type
_entity.pdbx_description
1 polymer ?
#
loop_
_entity_poly.entity_id
_entity_poly.type
_entity_poly.pdbx_seq_one_letter_code
_entity_poly.pdbx_strand_id
1 'polypeptide(L)'
;MYLSRNFLSFIRQHTPPGLCPLAGNSVHADKKFLDKYMPQFMKHLHYRIIDVSTVKELCRRWYPEDYEFAPKKSASHRALDDIQESIKELQFYRNNIFKRKTDEKKRKLLENGESEQSIS
;
A
#
# COMPACT_ATOMS: atom_id res chain seq x y z
N MET A 1 15.25 -24.53 3.05
CA MET A 1 16.17 -24.04 1.99
C MET A 1 15.46 -23.82 0.63
N TYR A 2 14.60 -24.74 0.17
CA TYR A 2 13.89 -24.62 -1.13
C TYR A 2 12.92 -23.43 -1.26
N LEU A 3 12.15 -23.11 -0.22
CA LEU A 3 11.14 -22.05 -0.28
C LEU A 3 11.74 -20.66 -0.60
N SER A 4 12.90 -20.35 -0.02
CA SER A 4 13.61 -19.08 -0.25
C SER A 4 14.05 -18.89 -1.71
N ARG A 5 14.39 -19.97 -2.42
CA ARG A 5 14.84 -19.90 -3.82
C ARG A 5 13.66 -19.61 -4.75
N ASN A 6 12.49 -20.17 -4.47
CA ASN A 6 11.29 -19.95 -5.26
C ASN A 6 10.82 -18.49 -5.19
N PHE A 7 10.80 -17.90 -3.99
CA PHE A 7 10.41 -16.51 -3.81
C PHE A 7 11.42 -15.53 -4.42
N LEU A 8 12.73 -15.77 -4.28
CA LEU A 8 13.74 -14.92 -4.90
C LEU A 8 13.65 -14.93 -6.43
N SER A 9 13.45 -16.12 -7.03
CA SER A 9 13.23 -16.25 -8.48
C SER A 9 12.00 -15.48 -8.93
N PHE A 10 10.89 -15.63 -8.19
CA PHE A 10 9.64 -14.94 -8.48
C PHE A 10 9.82 -13.42 -8.45
N ILE A 11 10.39 -12.83 -7.40
CA ILE A 11 10.53 -11.36 -7.33
C ILE A 11 11.50 -10.81 -8.38
N ARG A 12 12.54 -11.56 -8.78
CA ARG A 12 13.46 -11.14 -9.84
C ARG A 12 12.77 -10.95 -11.20
N GLN A 13 11.71 -11.71 -11.46
CA GLN A 13 10.94 -11.59 -12.69
C GLN A 13 9.95 -10.40 -12.65
N HIS A 14 9.59 -9.91 -11.46
CA HIS A 14 8.53 -8.91 -11.30
C HIS A 14 9.02 -7.55 -10.82
N THR A 15 10.23 -7.46 -10.24
CA THR A 15 10.76 -6.22 -9.67
C THR A 15 12.23 -6.01 -10.00
N PRO A 16 12.63 -4.75 -10.29
CA PRO A 16 14.04 -4.40 -10.39
C PRO A 16 14.74 -4.54 -9.03
N PRO A 17 16.02 -4.97 -9.01
CA PRO A 17 16.76 -5.19 -7.78
C PRO A 17 16.95 -3.90 -7.00
N GLY A 18 16.61 -3.94 -5.72
CA GLY A 18 16.87 -2.88 -4.74
C GLY A 18 15.91 -1.70 -4.77
N LEU A 19 14.88 -1.70 -5.64
CA LEU A 19 13.98 -0.54 -5.78
C LEU A 19 12.62 -0.72 -5.11
N CYS A 20 12.08 -1.94 -5.08
CA CYS A 20 10.73 -2.18 -4.55
C CYS A 20 10.75 -2.43 -3.03
N PRO A 21 9.94 -1.72 -2.22
CA PRO A 21 9.85 -1.95 -0.79
C PRO A 21 8.98 -3.17 -0.45
N LEU A 22 9.19 -3.75 0.73
CA LEU A 22 8.28 -4.74 1.30
C LEU A 22 7.00 -4.05 1.80
N ALA A 23 5.82 -4.65 1.60
CA ALA A 23 4.53 -4.05 1.94
C ALA A 23 3.60 -5.04 2.65
N GLY A 24 2.82 -4.55 3.61
CA GLY A 24 1.87 -5.33 4.38
C GLY A 24 1.49 -4.66 5.71
N ASN A 25 0.60 -5.28 6.48
CA ASN A 25 0.33 -4.84 7.85
C ASN A 25 1.41 -5.31 8.80
N SER A 26 1.95 -4.40 9.62
CA SER A 26 2.96 -4.71 10.64
C SER A 26 4.19 -5.42 10.04
N VAL A 27 4.47 -5.13 8.77
CA VAL A 27 5.44 -5.86 7.94
C VAL A 27 6.88 -5.68 8.40
N HIS A 28 7.14 -4.75 9.32
CA HIS A 28 8.42 -4.65 10.03
C HIS A 28 8.75 -5.94 10.82
N ALA A 29 7.73 -6.64 11.33
CA ALA A 29 7.91 -7.93 11.98
C ALA A 29 8.38 -8.99 10.97
N ASP A 30 7.69 -9.10 9.84
CA ASP A 30 8.07 -10.02 8.75
C ASP A 30 9.47 -9.71 8.23
N LYS A 31 9.77 -8.43 8.03
CA LYS A 31 11.10 -7.97 7.61
C LYS A 31 12.20 -8.47 8.55
N LYS A 32 11.99 -8.38 9.86
CA LYS A 32 12.97 -8.86 10.86
C LYS A 32 13.27 -10.35 10.71
N PHE A 33 12.25 -11.16 10.41
CA PHE A 33 12.43 -12.58 10.11
C PHE A 33 13.13 -12.79 8.77
N LEU A 34 12.71 -12.09 7.72
CA LEU A 34 13.28 -12.22 6.38
C LEU A 34 14.75 -11.77 6.32
N ASP A 35 15.13 -10.71 7.04
CA ASP A 35 16.52 -10.25 7.14
C ASP A 35 17.43 -11.36 7.71
N LYS A 36 16.93 -12.10 8.71
CA LYS A 36 17.68 -13.18 9.37
C LYS A 36 17.70 -14.48 8.55
N TYR A 37 16.56 -14.89 8.02
CA TYR A 37 16.38 -16.22 7.44
C TYR A 37 16.37 -16.25 5.91
N MET A 38 16.18 -15.09 5.26
CA MET A 38 16.18 -14.95 3.79
C MET A 38 16.96 -13.71 3.32
N PRO A 39 18.24 -13.53 3.70
CA PRO A 39 19.00 -12.31 3.39
C PRO A 39 19.17 -12.04 1.88
N GLN A 40 19.25 -13.09 1.05
CA GLN A 40 19.33 -12.93 -0.41
C GLN A 40 18.02 -12.41 -1.02
N PHE A 41 16.87 -12.76 -0.43
CA PHE A 41 15.57 -12.21 -0.81
C PHE A 41 15.51 -10.73 -0.43
N MET A 42 15.90 -10.40 0.81
CA MET A 42 15.91 -9.01 1.28
C MET A 42 16.89 -8.11 0.52
N LYS A 43 18.03 -8.64 0.07
CA LYS A 43 18.99 -7.91 -0.78
C LYS A 43 18.39 -7.47 -2.12
N HIS A 44 17.37 -8.17 -2.63
CA HIS A 44 16.68 -7.78 -3.86
C HIS A 44 15.61 -6.70 -3.62
N LEU A 45 15.18 -6.50 -2.38
CA LEU A 45 14.20 -5.48 -2.01
C LEU A 45 14.86 -4.20 -1.50
N HIS A 46 14.15 -3.09 -1.55
CA HIS A 46 14.58 -1.83 -0.95
C HIS A 46 14.49 -1.91 0.59
N TYR A 47 15.32 -1.14 1.30
CA TYR A 47 15.37 -1.17 2.77
C TYR A 47 14.10 -0.63 3.46
N ARG A 48 13.39 0.30 2.79
CA ARG A 48 12.13 0.88 3.26
C ARG A 48 10.99 -0.13 3.17
N ILE A 49 9.98 0.10 4.00
CA ILE A 49 8.73 -0.67 4.00
C ILE A 49 7.52 0.24 3.78
N ILE A 50 6.45 -0.34 3.27
CA ILE A 50 5.10 0.25 3.26
C ILE A 50 4.29 -0.50 4.30
N ASP A 51 4.25 0.03 5.52
CA ASP A 51 3.53 -0.58 6.63
C ASP A 51 2.11 -0.01 6.73
N VAL A 52 1.11 -0.82 6.35
CA VAL A 52 -0.31 -0.44 6.36
C VAL A 52 -0.78 -0.12 7.79
N SER A 53 -0.20 -0.78 8.80
CA SER A 53 -0.55 -0.53 10.21
C SER A 53 -0.10 0.86 10.67
N THR A 54 0.93 1.45 10.03
CA THR A 54 1.28 2.86 10.28
C THR A 54 0.13 3.77 9.87
N VAL A 55 -0.41 3.58 8.65
CA VAL A 55 -1.53 4.38 8.14
C VAL A 55 -2.79 4.15 8.96
N LYS A 56 -3.04 2.91 9.38
CA LYS A 56 -4.14 2.56 10.31
C LYS A 56 -4.07 3.36 11.59
N GLU A 57 -2.91 3.41 12.24
CA GLU A 57 -2.75 4.11 13.51
C GLU A 57 -2.85 5.63 13.36
N LEU A 58 -2.45 6.19 12.21
CA LEU A 58 -2.70 7.59 11.86
C LEU A 58 -4.19 7.85 11.63
N CYS A 59 -4.87 7.00 10.86
CA CYS A 59 -6.31 7.06 10.61
C CYS A 59 -7.09 7.08 11.93
N ARG A 60 -6.79 6.13 12.83
CA ARG A 60 -7.44 6.03 14.14
C ARG A 60 -7.32 7.29 15.01
N ARG A 61 -6.23 8.06 14.88
CA ARG A 61 -5.97 9.27 15.68
C ARG A 61 -6.46 10.54 15.02
N TRP A 62 -6.32 10.64 13.71
CA TRP A 62 -6.56 11.89 12.96
C TRP A 62 -7.94 11.89 12.28
N TYR A 63 -8.49 10.71 12.01
CA TYR A 63 -9.75 10.50 11.29
C TYR A 63 -10.59 9.40 12.00
N PRO A 64 -10.95 9.59 13.28
CA PRO A 64 -11.64 8.56 14.05
C PRO A 64 -13.00 8.16 13.43
N GLU A 65 -13.70 9.10 12.80
CA GLU A 65 -14.97 8.83 12.10
C GLU A 65 -14.76 7.90 10.90
N ASP A 66 -13.77 8.17 10.04
CA ASP A 66 -13.44 7.30 8.90
C ASP A 66 -12.93 5.93 9.36
N TYR A 67 -12.21 5.88 10.49
CA TYR A 67 -11.66 4.64 11.02
C TYR A 67 -12.74 3.59 11.34
N GLU A 68 -13.92 4.02 11.81
CA GLU A 68 -15.05 3.11 12.11
C GLU A 68 -15.57 2.37 10.88
N PHE A 69 -15.37 2.93 9.69
CA PHE A 69 -15.77 2.31 8.41
C PHE A 69 -14.67 1.45 7.77
N ALA A 70 -13.50 1.34 8.41
CA ALA A 70 -12.41 0.52 7.89
C ALA A 70 -12.84 -0.96 7.79
N PRO A 71 -12.44 -1.67 6.71
CA PRO A 71 -12.81 -3.07 6.53
C PRO A 71 -12.29 -3.94 7.66
N LYS A 72 -13.18 -4.77 8.23
CA LYS A 72 -12.81 -5.75 9.25
C LYS A 72 -12.11 -6.94 8.58
N LYS A 73 -10.99 -7.38 9.17
CA LYS A 73 -10.26 -8.56 8.73
C LYS A 73 -11.04 -9.83 9.11
N SER A 74 -11.11 -10.78 8.18
CA SER A 74 -11.75 -12.08 8.43
C SER A 74 -10.85 -13.02 9.22
N ALA A 75 -9.55 -12.71 9.31
CA ALA A 75 -8.54 -13.48 10.06
C ALA A 75 -8.55 -14.98 9.71
N SER A 76 -8.65 -15.32 8.43
CA SER A 76 -8.64 -16.71 7.95
C SER A 76 -7.29 -17.43 8.16
N HIS A 77 -6.30 -16.76 8.78
CA HIS A 77 -4.95 -17.24 9.10
C HIS A 77 -4.15 -17.78 7.89
N ARG A 78 -4.55 -17.45 6.66
CA ARG A 78 -3.81 -17.79 5.45
C ARG A 78 -3.09 -16.55 4.93
N ALA A 79 -1.79 -16.71 4.68
CA ALA A 79 -0.93 -15.61 4.24
C ALA A 79 -1.44 -14.87 2.98
N LEU A 80 -2.02 -15.60 2.01
CA LEU A 80 -2.56 -14.97 0.80
C LEU A 80 -3.79 -14.09 1.09
N ASP A 81 -4.68 -14.57 1.96
CA ASP A 81 -5.87 -13.83 2.36
C ASP A 81 -5.47 -12.59 3.16
N ASP A 82 -4.51 -12.72 4.08
CA ASP A 82 -3.96 -11.60 4.86
C ASP A 82 -3.33 -10.52 3.97
N ILE A 83 -2.64 -10.91 2.89
CA ILE A 83 -2.09 -9.97 1.88
C ILE A 83 -3.22 -9.22 1.18
N GLN A 84 -4.26 -9.92 0.73
CA GLN A 84 -5.40 -9.30 0.05
C GLN A 84 -6.16 -8.34 0.97
N GLU A 85 -6.34 -8.71 2.23
CA GLU A 85 -6.95 -7.85 3.25
C GLU A 85 -6.10 -6.60 3.51
N SER A 86 -4.78 -6.74 3.59
CA SER A 86 -3.86 -5.60 3.77
C SER A 86 -3.94 -4.60 2.60
N ILE A 87 -4.07 -5.10 1.37
CA ILE A 87 -4.23 -4.27 0.17
C ILE A 87 -5.57 -3.52 0.21
N LYS A 88 -6.67 -4.22 0.55
CA LYS A 88 -8.00 -3.61 0.69
C LYS A 88 -8.03 -2.53 1.76
N GLU A 89 -7.38 -2.78 2.91
CA GLU A 89 -7.27 -1.82 4.00
C GLU A 89 -6.50 -0.56 3.57
N LEU A 90 -5.35 -0.71 2.89
CA LEU A 90 -4.61 0.44 2.38
C LEU A 90 -5.38 1.22 1.30
N GLN A 91 -6.14 0.52 0.44
CA GLN A 91 -6.99 1.14 -0.56
C GLN A 91 -8.12 1.95 0.09
N PHE A 92 -8.73 1.43 1.17
CA PHE A 92 -9.70 2.17 1.97
C PHE A 92 -9.08 3.47 2.51
N TYR A 93 -7.90 3.43 3.12
CA TYR A 93 -7.27 4.66 3.60
C TYR A 93 -6.99 5.66 2.48
N ARG A 94 -6.45 5.19 1.35
CA ARG A 94 -6.19 6.04 0.18
C ARG A 94 -7.43 6.79 -0.31
N ASN A 95 -8.60 6.17 -0.22
CA ASN A 95 -9.84 6.75 -0.74
C ASN A 95 -10.49 7.75 0.24
N ASN A 96 -10.30 7.56 1.54
CA ASN A 96 -11.01 8.32 2.57
C ASN A 96 -10.16 9.41 3.23
N ILE A 97 -8.92 9.12 3.60
CA ILE A 97 -8.11 10.03 4.43
C ILE A 97 -6.96 10.72 3.67
N PHE A 98 -6.63 10.27 2.45
CA PHE A 98 -5.64 10.94 1.62
C PHE A 98 -6.29 12.01 0.74
N LYS A 99 -5.54 13.09 0.49
CA LYS A 99 -5.95 14.14 -0.44
C LYS A 99 -6.28 13.52 -1.80
N ARG A 100 -7.51 13.75 -2.26
CA ARG A 100 -7.94 13.34 -3.60
C ARG A 100 -7.03 14.00 -4.63
N LYS A 101 -6.57 13.23 -5.60
CA LYS A 101 -5.91 13.80 -6.77
C LYS A 101 -6.96 14.60 -7.52
N THR A 102 -6.62 15.81 -7.95
CA THR A 102 -7.48 16.57 -8.85
C THR A 102 -7.63 15.76 -10.13
N ASP A 103 -8.82 15.23 -10.38
CA ASP A 103 -9.09 14.49 -11.60
C ASP A 103 -8.80 15.40 -12.79
N GLU A 104 -8.11 14.88 -13.82
CA GLU A 104 -7.97 15.58 -15.11
C GLU A 104 -9.32 15.99 -15.68
N LYS A 105 -10.38 15.22 -15.37
CA LYS A 105 -11.77 15.60 -15.67
C LYS A 105 -12.18 16.92 -15.02
N LYS A 106 -11.81 17.15 -13.75
CA LYS A 106 -12.15 18.37 -13.02
C LYS A 106 -11.36 19.57 -13.54
N ARG A 107 -10.10 19.37 -13.97
CA ARG A 107 -9.31 20.40 -14.66
C ARG A 107 -9.94 20.81 -15.99
N LYS A 108 -10.33 19.85 -16.84
CA LYS A 108 -11.01 20.12 -18.12
C LYS A 108 -12.37 20.82 -17.93
N LEU A 109 -13.10 20.49 -16.86
CA LEU A 109 -14.36 21.17 -16.50
C LEU A 109 -14.13 22.62 -16.04
N LEU A 110 -13.05 22.89 -15.29
CA LEU A 110 -12.67 24.24 -14.87
C LEU A 110 -12.19 25.09 -16.06
N GLU A 111 -11.35 24.52 -16.93
CA GLU A 111 -10.85 25.19 -18.14
C GLU A 111 -11.98 25.55 -19.12
N ASN A 112 -12.98 24.67 -19.30
CA ASN A 112 -14.13 24.94 -20.17
C ASN A 112 -15.13 25.94 -19.55
N GLY A 113 -15.23 26.00 -18.22
CA GLY A 113 -16.12 26.94 -17.53
C GLY A 113 -15.60 28.39 -17.52
N GLU A 114 -14.28 28.59 -17.53
CA GLU A 114 -13.66 29.91 -17.61
C GLU A 114 -13.77 30.52 -19.01
N SER A 115 -13.76 29.71 -20.08
CA SER A 115 -13.91 30.21 -21.45
C SER A 115 -15.31 30.76 -21.78
N GLU A 116 -16.37 30.30 -21.10
CA GLU A 116 -17.74 30.79 -21.32
C GLU A 116 -18.03 32.10 -20.59
N GLN A 117 -17.30 32.43 -19.51
CA GLN A 117 -17.49 33.67 -18.75
C GLN A 117 -16.72 34.87 -19.34
N SER A 118 -15.76 34.65 -20.25
CA SER A 118 -15.00 35.70 -20.92
C SER A 118 -15.63 36.24 -22.23
N ILE A 119 -16.83 35.78 -22.62
CA ILE A 119 -17.53 36.20 -23.86
C ILE A 119 -18.82 36.99 -23.56
N SER A 120 -19.02 37.42 -22.31
CA SER A 120 -20.06 38.39 -21.92
C SER A 120 -19.47 39.76 -21.65
#